data_AF-A0A9D9C297-F1
#
_entry.id   AF-A0A9D9C297-F1
#
_cell.length_a   1.000
_cell.length_b   1.000
_cell.length_c   1.000
_cell.angle_alpha   90.00
_cell.angle_beta   90.00
_cell.angle_gamma   90.00
#
_symmetry.space_group_name_H-M   'P 1'
#
loop_
_entity.id
_entity.type
_entity.pdbx_description
1 polymer ?
#
loop_
_entity_poly.entity_id
_entity_poly.type
_entity_poly.pdbx_seq_one_letter_code
_entity_poly.pdbx_strand_id
1 'polypeptide(L)'
;GLFIAEFLDHLLRDTVPDRRLWSFIADSLRLLDATRNSVANFHITFLHSLATFVGIAPDTRSYREGAVFDMVAGSYTTIHPGHNAILRGDEARIPCLLDRINYSNMHLWKLSRDNRQRLLKGIIRYYEIHTPGFKPLRSVEVLRQLFD
;
A
#
# COMPACT_ATOMS: atom_id res chain seq x y z
N GLY A 1 12.25 -9.30 0.65
CA GLY A 1 12.23 -10.70 1.13
C GLY A 1 11.46 -10.78 2.44
N LEU A 2 12.01 -10.26 3.53
CA LEU A 2 11.43 -10.44 4.86
C LEU A 2 10.18 -9.58 5.14
N PHE A 3 10.10 -8.35 4.59
CA PHE A 3 8.93 -7.48 4.77
C PHE A 3 7.63 -8.03 4.19
N ILE A 4 7.65 -8.40 2.91
CA ILE A 4 6.44 -8.94 2.26
C ILE A 4 5.99 -10.23 2.95
N ALA A 5 6.93 -11.09 3.36
CA ALA A 5 6.60 -12.30 4.09
C ALA A 5 5.93 -12.01 5.45
N GLU A 6 6.51 -11.12 6.26
CA GLU A 6 5.92 -10.74 7.55
C GLU A 6 4.56 -10.04 7.36
N PHE A 7 4.45 -9.15 6.38
CA PHE A 7 3.20 -8.46 6.07
C PHE A 7 2.09 -9.45 5.67
N LEU A 8 2.39 -10.40 4.79
CA LEU A 8 1.45 -11.43 4.36
C LEU A 8 1.10 -12.39 5.49
N ASP A 9 2.06 -12.75 6.36
CA ASP A 9 1.78 -13.58 7.54
C ASP A 9 0.74 -12.90 8.46
N HIS A 10 0.84 -11.58 8.67
CA HIS A 10 -0.14 -10.84 9.46
C HIS A 10 -1.48 -10.69 8.74
N LEU A 11 -1.46 -10.39 7.45
CA LEU A 11 -2.68 -10.17 6.67
C LEU A 11 -3.49 -11.45 6.48
N LEU A 12 -2.82 -12.59 6.26
CA LEU A 12 -3.46 -13.83 5.82
C LEU A 12 -3.74 -14.81 6.96
N ARG A 13 -3.22 -14.58 8.17
CA ARG A 13 -3.28 -15.53 9.30
C ARG A 13 -4.65 -16.12 9.56
N ASP A 14 -5.68 -15.27 9.50
CA ASP A 14 -7.06 -15.62 9.83
C ASP A 14 -7.99 -15.52 8.60
N THR A 15 -7.41 -15.59 7.39
CA THR A 15 -8.17 -15.49 6.13
C THR A 15 -8.59 -16.86 5.60
N VAL A 16 -9.74 -16.90 4.92
CA VAL A 16 -10.16 -18.08 4.18
C VAL A 16 -9.34 -18.21 2.89
N PRO A 17 -9.09 -19.44 2.41
CA PRO A 17 -8.38 -19.63 1.15
C PRO A 17 -9.04 -18.89 -0.02
N ASP A 18 -8.30 -17.98 -0.65
CA ASP A 18 -8.70 -17.27 -1.86
C ASP A 18 -7.70 -17.53 -2.99
N ARG A 19 -8.16 -18.23 -4.02
CA ARG A 19 -7.36 -18.56 -5.20
C ARG A 19 -6.91 -17.33 -5.98
N ARG A 20 -7.74 -16.28 -6.07
CA ARG A 20 -7.40 -15.06 -6.81
C ARG A 20 -6.30 -14.30 -6.10
N LEU A 21 -6.42 -14.15 -4.78
CA LEU A 21 -5.39 -13.54 -3.94
C LEU A 21 -4.08 -14.34 -4.01
N TRP A 22 -4.15 -15.66 -3.91
CA TRP A 22 -2.96 -16.52 -4.05
C TRP A 22 -2.28 -16.36 -5.41
N SER A 23 -3.04 -16.42 -6.51
CA SER A 23 -2.51 -16.20 -7.86
C SER A 23 -1.81 -14.86 -7.97
N PHE A 24 -2.43 -13.78 -7.50
CA PHE A 24 -1.82 -12.46 -7.47
C PHE A 24 -0.50 -12.45 -6.69
N ILE A 25 -0.47 -13.00 -5.47
CA ILE A 25 0.74 -13.03 -4.64
C ILE A 25 1.84 -13.82 -5.36
N ALA A 26 1.54 -15.03 -5.82
CA ALA A 26 2.50 -15.92 -6.48
C ALA A 26 3.06 -15.29 -7.76
N ASP A 27 2.21 -14.70 -8.60
CA ASP A 27 2.63 -14.06 -9.85
C ASP A 27 3.45 -12.80 -9.59
N SER A 28 3.10 -12.02 -8.57
CA SER A 28 3.87 -10.84 -8.17
C SER A 28 5.27 -11.20 -7.66
N LEU A 29 5.40 -12.29 -6.92
CA LEU A 29 6.70 -12.78 -6.44
C LEU A 29 7.55 -13.36 -7.60
N ARG A 30 6.94 -14.12 -8.51
CA ARG A 30 7.64 -14.58 -9.73
C ARG A 30 8.15 -13.41 -10.56
N LEU A 31 7.35 -12.35 -10.68
CA LEU A 31 7.75 -11.15 -11.38
C LEU A 31 8.93 -10.45 -10.67
N LEU A 32 8.91 -10.36 -9.33
CA LEU A 32 10.02 -9.81 -8.56
C LEU A 32 11.33 -10.53 -8.91
N ASP A 33 11.30 -11.86 -8.98
CA ASP A 33 12.48 -12.69 -9.28
C ASP A 33 12.92 -12.57 -10.75
N ALA A 34 11.98 -12.40 -11.68
CA ALA A 34 12.26 -12.33 -13.11
C ALA A 34 12.68 -10.93 -13.61
N THR A 35 12.37 -9.87 -12.85
CA THR A 35 12.58 -8.49 -13.27
C THR A 35 14.06 -8.12 -13.28
N ARG A 36 14.55 -7.63 -14.42
CA ARG A 36 15.92 -7.09 -14.56
C ARG A 36 16.04 -5.60 -14.25
N ASN A 37 14.90 -4.89 -14.23
CA ASN A 37 14.85 -3.48 -13.88
C ASN A 37 14.91 -3.26 -12.36
N SER A 38 15.02 -2.01 -11.93
CA SER A 38 14.98 -1.68 -10.51
C SER A 38 13.65 -2.10 -9.86
N VAL A 39 13.75 -2.76 -8.72
CA VAL A 39 12.61 -3.22 -7.90
C VAL A 39 12.42 -2.39 -6.63
N ALA A 40 13.06 -1.22 -6.53
CA ALA A 40 13.02 -0.38 -5.34
C ALA A 40 11.59 0.03 -4.91
N ASN A 41 10.67 0.17 -5.86
CA ASN A 41 9.27 0.52 -5.60
C ASN A 41 8.32 -0.69 -5.60
N PHE A 42 8.86 -1.92 -5.63
CA PHE A 42 8.05 -3.14 -5.68
C PHE A 42 7.11 -3.24 -4.48
N HIS A 43 7.58 -2.96 -3.27
CA HIS A 43 6.77 -3.06 -2.05
C HIS A 43 5.54 -2.15 -2.08
N ILE A 44 5.70 -0.92 -2.56
CA ILE A 44 4.60 0.05 -2.72
C ILE A 44 3.61 -0.45 -3.75
N THR A 45 4.11 -0.88 -4.91
CA THR A 45 3.29 -1.40 -6.02
C THR A 45 2.50 -2.63 -5.60
N PHE A 46 3.18 -3.55 -4.92
CA PHE A 46 2.61 -4.80 -4.41
C PHE A 46 1.52 -4.54 -3.39
N LEU A 47 1.78 -3.74 -2.35
CA LEU A 47 0.79 -3.46 -1.32
C LEU A 47 -0.39 -2.64 -1.85
N HIS A 48 -0.15 -1.68 -2.74
CA HIS A 48 -1.25 -0.96 -3.37
C HIS A 48 -2.15 -1.89 -4.19
N SER A 49 -1.57 -2.78 -4.99
CA SER A 49 -2.32 -3.75 -5.78
C SER A 49 -3.05 -4.77 -4.91
N LEU A 50 -2.39 -5.25 -3.85
CA LEU A 50 -2.94 -6.21 -2.88
C LEU A 50 -4.22 -5.70 -2.22
N ALA A 51 -4.36 -4.40 -2.00
CA ALA A 51 -5.54 -3.78 -1.38
C ALA A 51 -6.82 -4.08 -2.16
N THR A 52 -6.72 -4.23 -3.49
CA THR A 52 -7.85 -4.65 -4.34
C THR A 52 -8.28 -6.07 -4.05
N PHE A 53 -7.32 -6.99 -3.88
CA PHE A 53 -7.61 -8.41 -3.66
C PHE A 53 -8.18 -8.69 -2.27
N VAL A 54 -7.83 -7.88 -1.27
CA VAL A 54 -8.42 -7.98 0.08
C VAL A 54 -9.64 -7.06 0.29
N GLY A 55 -10.11 -6.40 -0.77
CA GLY A 55 -11.39 -5.66 -0.76
C GLY A 55 -11.37 -4.29 -0.07
N ILE A 56 -10.18 -3.67 0.08
CA ILE A 56 -10.02 -2.38 0.77
C ILE A 56 -9.46 -1.28 -0.14
N ALA A 57 -9.44 -1.48 -1.45
CA ALA A 57 -8.88 -0.52 -2.40
C ALA A 57 -9.45 0.91 -2.18
N PRO A 58 -8.58 1.94 -2.10
CA PRO A 58 -9.01 3.33 -2.06
C PRO A 58 -9.94 3.70 -3.22
N ASP A 59 -11.03 4.41 -2.94
CA ASP A 59 -11.85 5.02 -3.98
C ASP A 59 -11.26 6.36 -4.42
N THR A 60 -10.62 6.35 -5.58
CA THR A 60 -9.94 7.51 -6.13
C THR A 60 -10.79 8.34 -7.11
N ARG A 61 -12.00 7.85 -7.45
CA ARG A 61 -12.84 8.43 -8.52
C ARG A 61 -13.41 9.80 -8.16
N SER A 62 -13.56 10.06 -6.86
CA SER A 62 -14.13 11.30 -6.33
C SER A 62 -13.10 12.40 -6.06
N TYR A 63 -11.83 12.21 -6.43
CA TYR A 63 -10.80 13.23 -6.20
C TYR A 63 -11.14 14.56 -6.88
N ARG A 64 -10.98 15.64 -6.11
CA ARG A 64 -11.05 17.03 -6.59
C ARG A 64 -10.01 17.87 -5.85
N GLU A 65 -9.58 18.96 -6.47
CA GLU A 65 -8.67 19.90 -5.81
C GLU A 65 -9.31 20.45 -4.52
N GLY A 66 -8.54 20.49 -3.44
CA GLY A 66 -9.02 20.85 -2.09
C GLY A 66 -9.74 19.73 -1.33
N ALA A 67 -9.99 18.56 -1.94
CA ALA A 67 -10.54 17.41 -1.22
C ALA A 67 -9.53 16.81 -0.25
N VAL A 68 -10.06 16.21 0.81
CA VAL A 68 -9.32 15.45 1.81
C VAL A 68 -9.59 13.97 1.57
N PHE A 69 -8.56 13.13 1.57
CA PHE A 69 -8.75 11.68 1.57
C PHE A 69 -9.00 11.21 3.00
N ASP A 70 -10.18 10.69 3.27
CA ASP A 70 -10.50 10.04 4.53
C ASP A 70 -10.01 8.59 4.49
N MET A 71 -8.99 8.28 5.31
CA MET A 71 -8.41 6.93 5.34
C MET A 71 -9.35 5.89 5.96
N VAL A 72 -10.29 6.31 6.81
CA VAL A 72 -11.29 5.42 7.44
C VAL A 72 -12.39 5.10 6.44
N ALA A 73 -12.90 6.11 5.73
CA ALA A 73 -13.90 5.90 4.68
C ALA A 73 -13.31 5.33 3.39
N GLY A 74 -11.98 5.39 3.22
CA GLY A 74 -11.29 4.95 2.01
C GLY A 74 -11.63 5.79 0.78
N SER A 75 -12.07 7.04 0.95
CA SER A 75 -12.59 7.87 -0.14
C SER A 75 -12.38 9.37 0.14
N TYR A 76 -12.59 10.20 -0.88
CA TYR A 76 -12.46 11.65 -0.74
C TYR A 76 -13.71 12.30 -0.16
N THR A 77 -13.49 13.30 0.70
CA THR A 77 -14.52 14.15 1.32
C THR A 77 -14.11 15.63 1.28
N THR A 78 -15.09 16.52 1.25
CA THR A 78 -14.91 17.98 1.41
C THR A 78 -15.16 18.44 2.85
N ILE A 79 -15.65 17.56 3.72
CA ILE A 79 -15.95 17.83 5.13
C ILE A 79 -14.95 17.07 5.99
N HIS A 80 -14.34 17.75 6.96
CA HIS A 80 -13.39 17.12 7.87
C HIS A 80 -14.09 16.04 8.74
N PRO A 81 -13.66 14.77 8.70
CA PRO A 81 -14.37 13.64 9.32
C PRO A 81 -14.20 13.54 10.86
N GLY A 82 -13.80 14.63 11.52
CA GLY A 82 -13.60 14.65 12.98
C GLY A 82 -12.46 13.80 13.54
N HIS A 83 -11.61 13.19 12.70
CA HIS A 83 -10.43 12.42 13.11
C HIS A 83 -9.18 12.76 12.30
N ASN A 84 -8.02 12.30 12.76
CA ASN A 84 -6.72 12.62 12.16
C ASN A 84 -6.23 11.62 11.09
N ALA A 85 -6.95 10.51 10.87
CA ALA A 85 -6.64 9.54 9.81
C ALA A 85 -7.06 10.07 8.44
N ILE A 86 -6.40 11.13 7.98
CA ILE A 86 -6.71 11.84 6.74
C ILE A 86 -5.44 12.23 5.98
N LEU A 87 -5.52 12.32 4.65
CA LEU A 87 -4.52 12.97 3.81
C LEU A 87 -5.09 14.26 3.24
N ARG A 88 -4.34 15.36 3.33
CA ARG A 88 -4.78 16.71 2.94
C ARG A 88 -3.69 17.46 2.19
N GLY A 89 -4.06 18.55 1.52
CA GLY A 89 -3.13 19.31 0.69
C GLY A 89 -2.52 18.43 -0.40
N ASP A 90 -1.20 18.49 -0.57
CA ASP A 90 -0.50 17.69 -1.58
C ASP A 90 -0.60 16.17 -1.33
N GLU A 91 -0.68 15.75 -0.06
CA GLU A 91 -0.78 14.33 0.29
C GLU A 91 -2.12 13.71 -0.13
N ALA A 92 -3.17 14.51 -0.29
CA ALA A 92 -4.45 14.04 -0.80
C ALA A 92 -4.33 13.51 -2.24
N ARG A 93 -3.28 13.85 -3.00
CA ARG A 93 -3.05 13.31 -4.35
C ARG A 93 -2.45 11.91 -4.35
N ILE A 94 -1.91 11.45 -3.21
CA ILE A 94 -1.15 10.20 -3.13
C ILE A 94 -1.94 8.99 -3.61
N PRO A 95 -3.19 8.74 -3.17
CA PRO A 95 -3.96 7.59 -3.65
C PRO A 95 -4.11 7.58 -5.18
N CYS A 96 -4.41 8.72 -5.79
CA CYS A 96 -4.51 8.84 -7.25
C CYS A 96 -3.17 8.65 -7.97
N LEU A 97 -2.05 9.03 -7.35
CA LEU A 97 -0.72 8.78 -7.91
C LEU A 97 -0.36 7.29 -7.82
N LEU A 98 -0.74 6.62 -6.72
CA LEU A 98 -0.51 5.19 -6.55
C LEU A 98 -1.31 4.36 -7.57
N ASP A 99 -2.52 4.77 -7.95
CA ASP A 99 -3.26 4.08 -9.03
C ASP A 99 -2.51 4.03 -10.37
N ARG A 100 -1.53 4.92 -10.56
CA ARG A 100 -0.71 4.98 -11.78
C ARG A 100 0.55 4.12 -11.69
N ILE A 101 0.94 3.64 -10.51
CA ILE A 101 2.10 2.75 -10.34
C ILE A 101 1.69 1.30 -10.55
N ASN A 102 2.41 0.59 -11.40
CA ASN A 102 2.21 -0.82 -11.63
C ASN A 102 3.54 -1.51 -11.95
N TYR A 103 3.50 -2.83 -12.03
CA TYR A 103 4.68 -3.66 -12.27
C TYR A 103 5.47 -3.31 -13.54
N SER A 104 4.79 -2.87 -14.61
CA SER A 104 5.44 -2.49 -15.86
C SER A 104 6.18 -1.15 -15.77
N ASN A 105 5.77 -0.25 -14.87
CA ASN A 105 6.29 1.12 -14.81
C ASN A 105 6.96 1.50 -13.48
N MET A 106 6.90 0.67 -12.44
CA MET A 106 7.38 1.00 -11.09
C MET A 106 8.84 1.48 -11.05
N HIS A 107 9.69 1.00 -11.95
CA HIS A 107 11.11 1.36 -12.07
C HIS A 107 11.35 2.77 -12.65
N LEU A 108 10.33 3.34 -13.32
CA LEU A 108 10.37 4.70 -13.86
C LEU A 108 10.10 5.76 -12.78
N TRP A 109 9.42 5.39 -11.69
CA TRP A 109 9.12 6.28 -10.57
C TRP A 109 10.38 6.56 -9.75
N LYS A 110 10.86 7.81 -9.79
CA LYS A 110 12.05 8.25 -9.05
C LYS A 110 11.71 8.66 -7.61
N LEU A 111 11.24 7.69 -6.84
CA LEU A 111 11.01 7.89 -5.40
C LEU A 111 12.35 7.85 -4.66
N SER A 112 12.60 8.83 -3.80
CA SER A 112 13.69 8.76 -2.83
C SER A 112 13.41 7.69 -1.78
N ARG A 113 14.42 7.30 -1.01
CA ARG A 113 14.26 6.42 0.17
C ARG A 113 13.21 6.98 1.14
N ASP A 114 13.32 8.26 1.48
CA ASP A 114 12.35 8.95 2.34
C ASP A 114 10.93 8.91 1.77
N ASN A 115 10.75 9.19 0.47
CA ASN A 115 9.43 9.11 -0.15
C ASN A 115 8.86 7.69 -0.09
N ARG A 116 9.67 6.67 -0.37
CA ARG A 116 9.20 5.28 -0.26
C ARG A 116 8.80 4.93 1.17
N GLN A 117 9.58 5.36 2.15
CA GLN A 117 9.29 5.15 3.55
C GLN A 117 7.97 5.80 3.98
N ARG A 118 7.77 7.08 3.63
CA ARG A 118 6.54 7.80 3.97
C ARG A 118 5.32 7.15 3.32
N LEU A 119 5.43 6.75 2.05
CA LEU A 119 4.37 6.03 1.34
C LEU A 119 4.06 4.68 1.99
N LEU A 120 5.08 3.87 2.31
CA LEU A 120 4.88 2.58 2.96
C LEU A 120 4.22 2.73 4.34
N LYS A 121 4.63 3.72 5.14
CA LYS A 121 3.97 4.02 6.43
C LYS A 121 2.49 4.36 6.24
N GLY A 122 2.15 5.19 5.25
CA GLY A 122 0.77 5.51 4.92
C GLY A 122 -0.05 4.29 4.47
N ILE A 123 0.52 3.46 3.61
CA ILE A 123 -0.12 2.23 3.13
C ILE A 123 -0.34 1.26 4.29
N ILE A 124 0.68 0.99 5.11
CA ILE A 124 0.56 0.10 6.28
C ILE A 124 -0.51 0.63 7.23
N ARG A 125 -0.51 1.94 7.51
CA ARG A 125 -1.54 2.56 8.35
C ARG A 125 -2.94 2.37 7.79
N TYR A 126 -3.10 2.43 6.48
CA TYR A 126 -4.37 2.17 5.82
C TYR A 126 -4.80 0.70 5.99
N TYR A 127 -3.89 -0.26 5.85
CA TYR A 127 -4.16 -1.66 6.15
C TYR A 127 -4.57 -1.91 7.61
N GLU A 128 -3.90 -1.26 8.57
CA GLU A 128 -4.26 -1.34 10.00
C GLU A 128 -5.69 -0.86 10.28
N ILE A 129 -6.15 0.16 9.56
CA ILE A 129 -7.51 0.70 9.70
C ILE A 129 -8.55 -0.29 9.17
N HIS A 130 -8.27 -0.93 8.03
CA HIS A 130 -9.25 -1.74 7.29
C HIS A 130 -9.17 -3.24 7.55
N THR A 131 -8.13 -3.72 8.24
CA THR A 131 -7.91 -5.15 8.51
C THR A 131 -7.96 -5.42 10.02
N PRO A 132 -9.09 -5.93 10.56
CA PRO A 132 -9.19 -6.28 11.97
C PRO A 132 -8.11 -7.29 12.38
N GLY A 133 -7.45 -7.03 13.52
CA GLY A 133 -6.41 -7.92 14.04
C GLY A 133 -5.05 -7.79 13.37
N PHE A 134 -4.88 -6.88 12.39
CA PHE A 134 -3.58 -6.59 11.79
C PHE A 134 -2.62 -6.05 12.87
N LYS A 135 -1.58 -6.82 13.18
CA LYS A 135 -0.61 -6.43 14.21
C LYS A 135 0.47 -5.54 13.59
N PRO A 136 1.01 -4.58 14.35
CA PRO A 136 2.15 -3.79 13.90
C PRO A 136 3.30 -4.71 13.52
N LEU A 137 3.95 -4.43 12.39
CA LEU A 137 5.12 -5.17 11.93
C LEU A 137 6.27 -4.97 12.92
N ARG A 138 6.92 -6.05 13.35
CA ARG A 138 7.86 -6.06 14.49
C ARG A 138 9.29 -6.35 14.10
N SER A 139 9.58 -6.90 12.92
CA SER A 139 10.96 -7.28 12.63
C SER A 139 11.86 -6.07 12.39
N VAL A 140 13.07 -6.14 12.96
CA VAL A 140 14.12 -5.13 12.78
C VAL A 140 14.48 -4.96 11.30
N GLU A 141 14.40 -6.03 10.50
CA GLU A 141 14.63 -5.97 9.06
C GLU A 141 13.50 -5.26 8.32
N VAL A 142 12.25 -5.40 8.75
CA VAL A 142 11.13 -4.61 8.23
C VAL A 142 11.29 -3.15 8.57
N LEU A 143 11.66 -2.86 9.81
CA LEU A 143 11.99 -1.51 10.20
C LEU A 143 13.16 -1.01 9.34
N ARG A 144 14.25 -1.76 9.18
CA ARG A 144 15.34 -1.39 8.25
C ARG A 144 14.83 -1.16 6.85
N GLN A 145 14.06 -2.03 6.21
CA GLN A 145 13.52 -1.75 4.87
C GLN A 145 12.59 -0.53 4.79
N LEU A 146 11.96 -0.15 5.91
CA LEU A 146 11.23 1.10 6.03
C LEU A 146 12.17 2.27 6.30
N PHE A 147 13.27 2.11 7.02
CA PHE A 147 14.18 3.17 7.49
C PHE A 147 15.51 3.25 6.70
N ASP A 148 15.87 2.29 5.82
CA ASP A 148 17.04 2.02 4.93
C ASP A 148 16.70 2.13 3.43
#